data_AF-A0A2J6TSA5-F1
#
_entry.id   AF-A0A2J6TSA5-F1
#
_cell.length_a   1.000
_cell.length_b   1.000
_cell.length_c   1.000
_cell.angle_alpha   90.00
_cell.angle_beta   90.00
_cell.angle_gamma   90.00
#
_symmetry.space_group_name_H-M   'P 1'
#
loop_
_entity.id
_entity.type
_entity.pdbx_description
1 polymer ?
#
loop_
_entity_poly.entity_id
_entity_poly.type
_entity_poly.pdbx_seq_one_letter_code
_entity_poly.pdbx_strand_id
1 'polypeptide(L)'
;MESIAVTNSDPDIFDPKEKQKAIYLYYDSQYSDEAQDIYSEEWQERILYWHQKAIDSAATTLRSEENLEKLDFGGFFLAHPIPAFSLWQLLQACYELDVAVCGNSKGDLDEIESWQKMNPFKYLRDHSVQDKWRASLELFKAQIKAKSEDMDVQEESWELRMHEILIGVEKFETAFESLQENFKANLARQRFADWMIARIDEDIGKRFSMIHQLLEVKESELAGINPAEENDEPGPLDPAAPDFHVAFEAPKPKKRWSFKKNQDNPRRPSERCRYPNL
;
A
#
# COMPACT_ATOMS: atom_id res chain seq x y z
N MET A 1 -16.52 18.60 18.40
CA MET A 1 -15.12 18.22 18.67
C MET A 1 -15.15 16.72 18.92
N GLU A 2 -14.62 15.93 18.00
CA GLU A 2 -14.61 14.47 18.09
C GLU A 2 -13.24 14.07 18.61
N SER A 3 -13.20 13.41 19.78
CA SER A 3 -12.00 12.88 20.39
C SER A 3 -12.03 11.37 20.26
N ILE A 4 -10.90 10.77 19.89
CA ILE A 4 -10.65 9.35 20.12
C ILE A 4 -10.36 9.24 21.63
N ALA A 5 -11.41 9.34 22.44
CA ALA A 5 -11.31 9.14 23.86
C ALA A 5 -11.43 7.64 24.12
N VAL A 6 -10.33 7.02 24.55
CA VAL A 6 -10.42 5.76 25.29
C VAL A 6 -11.16 6.12 26.58
N THR A 7 -12.45 5.80 26.64
CA THR A 7 -13.20 5.92 27.89
C THR A 7 -12.51 5.02 28.91
N ASN A 8 -12.11 5.58 30.05
CA ASN A 8 -11.60 4.82 31.20
C ASN A 8 -12.65 3.77 31.61
N SER A 9 -12.60 2.60 30.98
CA SER A 9 -13.26 1.40 31.46
C SER A 9 -12.55 0.96 32.74
N ASP A 10 -13.33 0.47 33.71
CA ASP A 10 -12.84 -0.04 34.98
C ASP A 10 -11.63 -0.98 34.75
N PRO A 11 -10.47 -0.75 35.37
CA PRO A 11 -9.27 -1.54 35.13
C PRO A 11 -9.43 -3.03 35.48
N ASP A 12 -10.48 -3.39 36.23
CA ASP A 12 -10.75 -4.76 36.67
C ASP A 12 -11.54 -5.63 35.68
N ILE A 13 -12.00 -5.11 34.53
CA ILE A 13 -12.77 -5.90 33.54
C ILE A 13 -12.40 -5.53 32.09
N PHE A 14 -11.15 -5.73 31.70
CA PHE A 14 -10.77 -5.71 30.28
C PHE A 14 -10.44 -7.13 29.80
N ASP A 15 -11.24 -7.66 28.89
CA ASP A 15 -10.96 -8.92 28.20
C ASP A 15 -10.53 -8.63 26.75
N PRO A 16 -9.26 -8.87 26.36
CA PRO A 16 -8.81 -8.69 24.98
C PRO A 16 -9.63 -9.51 23.98
N LYS A 17 -10.23 -10.62 24.43
CA LYS A 17 -11.07 -11.48 23.59
C LYS A 17 -12.32 -10.79 23.10
N GLU A 18 -12.83 -9.76 23.79
CA GLU A 18 -13.97 -9.00 23.29
C GLU A 18 -13.63 -8.23 22.02
N LYS A 19 -12.42 -7.63 21.96
CA LYS A 19 -11.93 -6.91 20.78
C LYS A 19 -11.62 -7.87 19.64
N GLN A 20 -10.96 -9.00 19.95
CA GLN A 20 -10.68 -10.05 18.95
C GLN A 20 -11.98 -10.64 18.39
N LYS A 21 -12.96 -10.93 19.25
CA LYS A 21 -14.28 -11.43 18.86
C LYS A 21 -15.05 -10.45 17.98
N ALA A 22 -14.99 -9.15 18.28
CA ALA A 22 -15.63 -8.13 17.45
C ALA A 22 -15.05 -8.11 16.02
N ILE A 23 -13.72 -8.21 15.89
CA ILE A 23 -13.05 -8.31 14.59
C ILE A 23 -13.45 -9.60 13.88
N TYR A 24 -13.32 -10.74 14.56
CA TYR A 24 -13.63 -12.04 13.99
C TYR A 24 -15.08 -12.11 13.50
N LEU A 25 -16.08 -11.76 14.31
CA LEU A 25 -17.48 -11.81 13.90
C LEU A 25 -17.77 -10.90 12.70
N TYR A 26 -17.11 -9.74 12.63
CA TYR A 26 -17.26 -8.84 11.50
C TYR A 26 -16.68 -9.46 10.22
N TYR A 27 -15.44 -9.94 10.27
CA TYR A 27 -14.75 -10.50 9.10
C TYR A 27 -15.30 -11.87 8.68
N ASP A 28 -15.69 -12.74 9.61
CA ASP A 28 -16.37 -14.00 9.32
C ASP A 28 -17.69 -13.75 8.54
N SER A 29 -18.39 -12.66 8.86
CA SER A 29 -19.64 -12.30 8.17
C SER A 29 -19.47 -11.69 6.78
N GLN A 30 -18.29 -11.14 6.45
CA GLN A 30 -18.05 -10.37 5.22
C GLN A 30 -17.04 -11.03 4.28
N TYR A 31 -16.02 -11.67 4.83
CA TYR A 31 -14.80 -12.07 4.11
C TYR A 31 -14.34 -13.51 4.43
N SER A 32 -15.11 -14.24 5.27
CA SER A 32 -14.99 -15.68 5.60
C SER A 32 -13.68 -16.14 6.28
N ASP A 33 -12.50 -15.59 5.94
CA ASP A 33 -11.21 -16.14 6.39
C ASP A 33 -10.14 -15.09 6.77
N GLU A 34 -10.36 -13.81 6.45
CA GLU A 34 -9.35 -12.73 6.55
C GLU A 34 -8.94 -12.32 7.98
N ALA A 35 -9.57 -12.87 9.02
CA ALA A 35 -9.29 -12.54 10.42
C ALA A 35 -8.91 -13.75 11.29
N GLN A 36 -8.46 -14.86 10.70
CA GLN A 36 -8.08 -16.04 11.49
C GLN A 36 -6.89 -15.76 12.44
N ASP A 37 -5.98 -14.87 12.05
CA ASP A 37 -4.81 -14.51 12.84
C ASP A 37 -5.16 -13.69 14.08
N ILE A 38 -6.32 -13.01 14.15
CA ILE A 38 -6.67 -12.12 15.28
C ILE A 38 -6.73 -12.83 16.63
N TYR A 39 -6.90 -14.16 16.64
CA TYR A 39 -6.88 -14.98 17.85
C TYR A 39 -5.49 -15.54 18.21
N SER A 40 -4.44 -15.15 17.48
CA SER A 40 -3.07 -15.54 17.83
C SER A 40 -2.67 -15.01 19.21
N GLU A 41 -1.73 -15.70 19.86
CA GLU A 41 -1.15 -15.27 21.13
C GLU A 41 -0.49 -13.89 21.00
N GLU A 42 0.14 -13.62 19.85
CA GLU A 42 0.76 -12.33 19.54
C GLU A 42 -0.25 -11.17 19.58
N TRP A 43 -1.42 -11.35 18.96
CA TRP A 43 -2.46 -10.31 18.99
C TRP A 43 -2.99 -10.10 20.41
N GLN A 44 -3.15 -11.18 21.18
CA GLN A 44 -3.58 -11.06 22.57
C GLN A 44 -2.57 -10.26 23.40
N GLU A 45 -1.27 -10.54 23.26
CA GLU A 45 -0.20 -9.80 23.93
C GLU A 45 -0.17 -8.32 23.53
N ARG A 46 -0.31 -8.01 22.24
CA ARG A 46 -0.38 -6.64 21.73
C ARG A 46 -1.54 -5.86 22.33
N ILE A 47 -2.73 -6.46 22.36
CA ILE A 47 -3.94 -5.81 22.90
C ILE A 47 -3.79 -5.54 24.41
N LEU A 48 -3.26 -6.50 25.17
CA LEU A 48 -2.96 -6.32 26.59
C LEU A 48 -1.94 -5.21 26.82
N TYR A 49 -0.86 -5.19 26.04
CA TYR A 49 0.15 -4.14 26.09
C TYR A 49 -0.44 -2.75 25.82
N TRP A 50 -1.25 -2.61 24.76
CA TRP A 50 -1.89 -1.34 24.43
C TRP A 50 -2.89 -0.91 25.51
N HIS A 51 -3.63 -1.84 26.09
CA HIS A 51 -4.55 -1.54 27.18
C HIS A 51 -3.81 -1.03 28.41
N GLN A 52 -2.74 -1.70 28.83
CA GLN A 52 -1.91 -1.27 29.95
C GLN A 52 -1.33 0.13 29.70
N LYS A 53 -0.78 0.36 28.50
CA LYS A 53 -0.26 1.67 28.10
C LYS A 53 -1.34 2.76 28.10
N ALA A 54 -2.58 2.43 27.73
CA ALA A 54 -3.70 3.38 27.74
C ALA A 54 -4.13 3.77 29.17
N ILE A 55 -4.01 2.87 30.15
CA ILE A 55 -4.20 3.20 31.57
C ILE A 55 -3.12 4.19 32.03
N ASP A 56 -1.87 3.97 31.61
CA ASP A 56 -0.71 4.74 32.06
C ASP A 56 -0.55 6.10 31.34
N SER A 57 -1.30 6.35 30.27
CA SER A 57 -1.15 7.54 29.42
C SER A 57 -2.43 8.34 29.25
N ALA A 58 -2.28 9.66 29.09
CA ALA A 58 -3.42 10.50 28.75
C ALA A 58 -3.88 10.23 27.31
N ALA A 59 -5.20 10.11 27.11
CA ALA A 59 -5.78 9.81 25.80
C ALA A 59 -5.28 10.75 24.69
N THR A 60 -4.71 10.19 23.62
CA THR A 60 -4.28 10.93 22.44
C THR A 60 -5.51 11.44 21.68
N THR A 61 -5.80 12.74 21.81
CA THR A 61 -6.88 13.36 21.04
C THR A 61 -6.38 13.75 19.65
N LEU A 62 -6.90 13.12 18.61
CA LEU A 62 -6.67 13.57 17.24
C LEU A 62 -7.48 14.85 16.97
N ARG A 63 -6.83 16.01 17.08
CA ARG A 63 -7.49 17.33 16.92
C ARG A 63 -7.43 17.87 15.49
N SER A 64 -6.48 17.40 14.70
CA SER A 64 -6.23 17.87 13.34
C SER A 64 -5.46 16.81 12.55
N GLU A 65 -5.54 16.90 11.22
CA GLU A 65 -4.77 16.09 10.26
C GLU A 65 -3.26 16.14 10.54
N GLU A 66 -2.74 17.29 10.96
CA GLU A 66 -1.32 17.51 11.27
C GLU A 66 -0.78 16.62 12.41
N ASN A 67 -1.66 16.03 13.22
CA ASN A 67 -1.27 15.16 14.32
C ASN A 67 -1.44 13.66 14.00
N LEU A 68 -1.76 13.29 12.76
CA LEU A 68 -1.94 11.89 12.37
C LEU A 68 -0.69 11.04 12.63
N GLU A 69 0.51 11.57 12.37
CA GLU A 69 1.80 10.90 12.63
C GLU A 69 2.06 10.61 14.11
N LYS A 70 1.35 11.29 15.01
CA LYS A 70 1.43 11.10 16.46
C LYS A 70 0.32 10.19 16.97
N LEU A 71 -0.59 9.74 16.10
CA LEU A 71 -1.69 8.87 16.48
C LEU A 71 -1.11 7.53 16.94
N ASP A 72 -1.31 7.19 18.21
CA ASP A 72 -0.92 5.90 18.75
C ASP A 72 -1.82 4.80 18.17
N PHE A 73 -1.21 3.84 17.47
CA PHE A 73 -1.95 2.76 16.82
C PHE A 73 -2.71 1.89 17.85
N GLY A 74 -2.11 1.65 19.02
CA GLY A 74 -2.77 0.89 20.08
C GLY A 74 -4.02 1.58 20.60
N GLY A 75 -3.94 2.89 20.87
CA GLY A 75 -5.10 3.70 21.24
C GLY A 75 -6.17 3.72 20.14
N PHE A 76 -5.77 3.81 18.86
CA PHE A 76 -6.69 3.70 17.74
C PHE A 76 -7.38 2.33 17.68
N PHE A 77 -6.63 1.24 17.89
CA PHE A 77 -7.15 -0.13 17.91
C PHE A 77 -8.15 -0.36 19.05
N LEU A 78 -7.85 0.11 20.26
CA LEU A 78 -8.75 -0.03 21.39
C LEU A 78 -10.09 0.70 21.16
N ALA A 79 -10.05 1.87 20.52
CA ALA A 79 -11.25 2.64 20.18
C ALA A 79 -12.01 2.08 18.96
N HIS A 80 -11.28 1.62 17.94
CA HIS A 80 -11.82 1.24 16.64
C HIS A 80 -11.16 -0.05 16.11
N PRO A 81 -11.44 -1.21 16.72
CA PRO A 81 -10.70 -2.46 16.46
C PRO A 81 -10.84 -2.95 15.01
N ILE A 82 -12.03 -2.86 14.41
CA ILE A 82 -12.26 -3.28 13.01
C ILE A 82 -11.45 -2.39 12.03
N PRO A 83 -11.60 -1.04 12.04
CA PRO A 83 -10.75 -0.16 11.24
C PRO A 83 -9.25 -0.36 11.49
N ALA A 84 -8.82 -0.47 12.75
CA ALA A 84 -7.41 -0.64 13.07
C ALA A 84 -6.84 -1.96 12.57
N PHE A 85 -7.62 -3.04 12.62
CA PHE A 85 -7.22 -4.32 12.06
C PHE A 85 -7.12 -4.26 10.53
N SER A 86 -8.08 -3.61 9.84
CA SER A 86 -7.95 -3.39 8.39
C SER A 86 -6.72 -2.54 8.02
N LEU A 87 -6.37 -1.54 8.85
CA LEU A 87 -5.14 -0.76 8.67
C LEU A 87 -3.89 -1.63 8.91
N TRP A 88 -3.93 -2.54 9.88
CA TRP A 88 -2.85 -3.49 10.10
C TRP A 88 -2.62 -4.37 8.87
N GLN A 89 -3.68 -4.93 8.27
CA GLN A 89 -3.57 -5.75 7.06
C GLN A 89 -2.97 -4.95 5.89
N LEU A 90 -3.36 -3.68 5.72
CA LEU A 90 -2.72 -2.80 4.76
C LEU A 90 -1.22 -2.64 5.02
N LEU A 91 -0.82 -2.42 6.28
CA LEU A 91 0.58 -2.26 6.64
C LEU A 91 1.38 -3.54 6.35
N GLN A 92 0.82 -4.72 6.61
CA GLN A 92 1.46 -5.99 6.24
C GLN A 92 1.68 -6.08 4.73
N ALA A 93 0.68 -5.74 3.92
CA ALA A 93 0.83 -5.69 2.47
C ALA A 93 1.91 -4.68 2.03
N CYS A 94 2.00 -3.52 2.69
CA CYS A 94 3.07 -2.55 2.44
C CYS A 94 4.46 -3.14 2.77
N TYR A 95 4.62 -3.84 3.89
CA TYR A 95 5.90 -4.43 4.29
C TYR A 95 6.31 -5.58 3.36
N GLU A 96 5.36 -6.41 2.92
CA GLU A 96 5.64 -7.43 1.92
C GLU A 96 6.09 -6.82 0.59
N LEU A 97 5.44 -5.74 0.16
CA LEU A 97 5.84 -5.01 -1.03
C LEU A 97 7.20 -4.31 -0.85
N ASP A 98 7.50 -3.78 0.33
CA ASP A 98 8.81 -3.25 0.68
C ASP A 98 9.90 -4.34 0.55
N VAL A 99 9.62 -5.58 0.96
CA VAL A 99 10.53 -6.72 0.76
C VAL A 99 10.76 -7.00 -0.72
N ALA A 100 9.70 -7.08 -1.53
CA ALA A 100 9.83 -7.32 -2.97
C ALA A 100 10.62 -6.19 -3.68
N VAL A 101 10.43 -4.93 -3.25
CA VAL A 101 11.08 -3.78 -3.86
C VAL A 101 12.49 -3.55 -3.33
N CYS A 102 12.73 -3.67 -2.04
CA CYS A 102 13.99 -3.27 -1.39
C CYS A 102 14.83 -4.43 -0.85
N GLY A 103 14.25 -5.61 -0.61
CA GLY A 103 14.85 -6.73 0.13
C GLY A 103 15.91 -7.55 -0.61
N ASN A 104 16.90 -6.90 -1.22
CA ASN A 104 17.92 -7.58 -2.04
C ASN A 104 19.08 -8.17 -1.23
N SER A 105 19.16 -7.85 0.06
CA SER A 105 20.21 -8.31 0.94
C SER A 105 19.70 -8.49 2.37
N LYS A 106 20.46 -9.20 3.19
CA LYS A 106 20.15 -9.31 4.62
C LYS A 106 20.06 -7.94 5.31
N GLY A 107 20.94 -7.00 4.94
CA GLY A 107 20.91 -5.65 5.50
C GLY A 107 19.63 -4.89 5.13
N ASP A 108 19.08 -5.12 3.94
CA ASP A 108 17.80 -4.53 3.54
C ASP A 108 16.63 -5.13 4.33
N LEU A 109 16.67 -6.44 4.60
CA LEU A 109 15.65 -7.10 5.42
C LEU A 109 15.67 -6.58 6.87
N ASP A 110 16.85 -6.43 7.47
CA ASP A 110 17.01 -5.86 8.82
C ASP A 110 16.51 -4.40 8.86
N GLU A 111 16.73 -3.63 7.80
CA GLU A 111 16.22 -2.27 7.65
C GLU A 111 14.68 -2.23 7.56
N ILE A 112 14.08 -3.12 6.75
CA ILE A 112 12.62 -3.25 6.64
C ILE A 112 12.00 -3.68 7.97
N GLU A 113 12.63 -4.60 8.72
CA GLU A 113 12.17 -4.99 10.06
C GLU A 113 12.16 -3.79 11.02
N SER A 114 13.09 -2.86 10.86
CA SER A 114 13.10 -1.62 11.64
C SER A 114 11.91 -0.71 11.29
N TRP A 115 11.45 -0.71 10.04
CA TRP A 115 10.27 0.06 9.60
C TRP A 115 8.98 -0.48 10.21
N GLN A 116 8.87 -1.80 10.42
CA GLN A 116 7.73 -2.43 11.08
C GLN A 116 7.56 -1.99 12.55
N LYS A 117 8.64 -1.51 13.18
CA LYS A 117 8.65 -1.01 14.55
C LYS A 117 8.27 0.47 14.64
N MET A 118 8.15 1.16 13.51
CA MET A 118 7.76 2.57 13.47
C MET A 118 6.26 2.75 13.76
N ASN A 119 5.89 3.96 14.16
CA ASN A 119 4.48 4.34 14.14
C ASN A 119 3.94 4.20 12.69
N PRO A 120 2.78 3.54 12.47
CA PRO A 120 2.25 3.31 11.12
C PRO A 120 2.13 4.56 10.24
N PHE A 121 1.62 5.66 10.80
CA PHE A 121 1.42 6.90 10.04
C PHE A 121 2.74 7.61 9.75
N LYS A 122 3.73 7.46 10.64
CA LYS A 122 5.09 7.92 10.37
C LYS A 122 5.72 7.10 9.25
N TYR A 123 5.62 5.77 9.33
CA TYR A 123 6.18 4.85 8.32
C TYR A 123 5.67 5.16 6.90
N LEU A 124 4.36 5.35 6.73
CA LEU A 124 3.76 5.59 5.41
C LEU A 124 4.39 6.82 4.71
N ARG A 125 4.67 7.87 5.50
CA ARG A 125 5.22 9.14 5.00
C ARG A 125 6.74 9.22 5.02
N ASP A 126 7.43 8.27 5.64
CA ASP A 126 8.85 8.41 5.92
C ASP A 126 9.68 8.53 4.62
N HIS A 127 10.42 9.64 4.50
CA HIS A 127 11.20 9.93 3.30
C HIS A 127 12.37 8.96 3.12
N SER A 128 12.92 8.40 4.19
CA SER A 128 14.00 7.41 4.09
C SER A 128 13.52 6.13 3.40
N VAL A 129 12.29 5.69 3.68
CA VAL A 129 11.65 4.56 3.00
C VAL A 129 11.49 4.87 1.51
N GLN A 130 11.02 6.08 1.17
CA GLN A 130 10.85 6.49 -0.24
C GLN A 130 12.20 6.59 -0.98
N ASP A 131 13.24 7.10 -0.32
CA ASP A 131 14.57 7.21 -0.91
C ASP A 131 15.19 5.83 -1.13
N LYS A 132 14.97 4.89 -0.19
CA LYS A 132 15.38 3.48 -0.35
C LYS A 132 14.66 2.82 -1.52
N TRP A 133 13.35 3.01 -1.65
CA TRP A 133 12.56 2.55 -2.79
C TRP A 133 13.13 3.07 -4.11
N ARG A 134 13.39 4.38 -4.20
CA ARG A 134 13.94 5.00 -5.40
C ARG A 134 15.30 4.38 -5.77
N ALA A 135 16.20 4.26 -4.80
CA ALA A 135 17.52 3.67 -5.03
C ALA A 135 17.42 2.21 -5.49
N SER A 136 16.57 1.40 -4.84
CA SER A 136 16.37 -0.02 -5.16
C SER A 136 15.77 -0.23 -6.55
N LEU A 137 14.81 0.61 -6.95
CA LEU A 137 14.17 0.54 -8.27
C LEU A 137 15.08 1.04 -9.39
N GLU A 138 15.89 2.09 -9.16
CA GLU A 138 16.89 2.54 -10.13
C GLU A 138 17.99 1.50 -10.34
N LEU A 139 18.47 0.87 -9.27
CA LEU A 139 19.41 -0.25 -9.38
C LEU A 139 18.78 -1.41 -10.17
N PHE A 140 17.53 -1.73 -9.87
CA PHE A 140 16.82 -2.80 -10.56
C PHE A 140 16.62 -2.49 -12.05
N LYS A 141 16.29 -1.25 -12.39
CA LYS A 141 16.21 -0.77 -13.77
C LYS A 141 17.54 -0.94 -14.52
N ALA A 142 18.65 -0.60 -13.87
CA ALA A 142 19.99 -0.79 -14.44
C ALA A 142 20.32 -2.27 -14.66
N GLN A 143 19.92 -3.15 -13.74
CA GLN A 143 20.10 -4.61 -13.87
C GLN A 143 19.30 -5.19 -15.04
N ILE A 144 18.05 -4.75 -15.23
CA ILE A 144 17.21 -5.16 -16.37
C ILE A 144 17.87 -4.74 -17.69
N LYS A 145 18.38 -3.50 -17.77
CA LYS A 145 19.07 -3.00 -18.98
C LYS A 145 20.34 -3.77 -19.28
N ALA A 146 21.20 -3.99 -18.29
CA ALA A 146 22.45 -4.74 -18.48
C ALA A 146 22.21 -6.19 -18.95
N LYS A 147 21.20 -6.89 -18.40
CA LYS A 147 20.83 -8.24 -18.83
C LYS A 147 20.23 -8.29 -20.24
N SER A 148 19.59 -7.22 -20.70
CA SER A 148 19.09 -7.16 -22.08
C SER A 148 20.19 -7.06 -23.15
N GLU A 149 21.41 -6.67 -22.74
CA GLU A 149 22.56 -6.49 -23.63
C GLU A 149 23.48 -7.73 -23.66
N ASP A 150 23.54 -8.52 -22.58
CA ASP A 150 24.31 -9.77 -22.49
C ASP A 150 23.38 -11.00 -22.48
N MET A 151 23.21 -11.64 -23.65
CA MET A 151 22.28 -12.74 -23.92
C MET A 151 22.61 -14.10 -23.27
N ASP A 152 23.65 -14.22 -22.43
CA ASP A 152 24.22 -15.54 -22.08
C ASP A 152 24.46 -15.78 -20.57
N VAL A 153 23.59 -15.27 -19.70
CA VAL A 153 23.63 -15.63 -18.27
C VAL A 153 22.27 -16.15 -17.80
N GLN A 154 22.24 -17.47 -17.58
CA GLN A 154 21.23 -18.12 -16.74
C GLN A 154 21.24 -17.48 -15.33
N GLU A 155 20.24 -16.65 -15.02
CA GLU A 155 19.71 -16.54 -13.67
C GLU A 155 18.36 -15.79 -13.68
N GLU A 156 17.30 -16.54 -13.36
CA GLU A 156 15.91 -16.15 -13.10
C GLU A 156 15.79 -15.13 -11.94
N SER A 157 16.36 -13.93 -12.07
CA SER A 157 16.45 -13.00 -10.94
C SER A 157 15.60 -11.73 -11.09
N TRP A 158 15.32 -11.26 -12.31
CA TRP A 158 14.58 -10.00 -12.48
C TRP A 158 13.10 -10.22 -12.78
N GLU A 159 12.76 -11.25 -13.57
CA GLU A 159 11.38 -11.65 -13.84
C GLU A 159 10.69 -12.06 -12.55
N LEU A 160 11.37 -12.86 -11.72
CA LEU A 160 10.87 -13.27 -10.41
C LEU A 160 10.60 -12.07 -9.51
N ARG A 161 11.55 -11.13 -9.41
CA ARG A 161 11.37 -9.91 -8.61
C ARG A 161 10.25 -9.02 -9.16
N MET A 162 10.13 -8.89 -10.48
CA MET A 162 9.00 -8.17 -11.09
C MET A 162 7.67 -8.84 -10.74
N HIS A 163 7.61 -10.18 -10.79
CA HIS A 163 6.43 -10.94 -10.41
C HIS A 163 6.08 -10.77 -8.93
N GLU A 164 7.07 -10.79 -8.02
CA GLU A 164 6.88 -10.51 -6.59
C GLU A 164 6.36 -9.10 -6.33
N ILE A 165 6.88 -8.09 -7.05
CA ILE A 165 6.39 -6.71 -6.96
C ILE A 165 4.93 -6.64 -7.43
N LEU A 166 4.56 -7.30 -8.52
CA LEU A 166 3.18 -7.33 -9.01
C LEU A 166 2.23 -7.99 -8.01
N ILE A 167 2.61 -9.13 -7.44
CA ILE A 167 1.85 -9.78 -6.36
C ILE A 167 1.69 -8.83 -5.16
N GLY A 168 2.77 -8.16 -4.76
CA GLY A 168 2.73 -7.21 -3.65
C GLY A 168 1.79 -6.02 -3.92
N VAL A 169 1.75 -5.52 -5.16
CA VAL A 169 0.82 -4.47 -5.59
C VAL A 169 -0.63 -4.96 -5.50
N GLU A 170 -0.94 -6.17 -6.02
CA GLU A 170 -2.28 -6.74 -5.96
C GLU A 170 -2.77 -6.96 -4.52
N LYS A 171 -1.89 -7.45 -3.64
CA LYS A 171 -2.17 -7.60 -2.21
C LYS A 171 -2.44 -6.24 -1.56
N PHE A 172 -1.64 -5.23 -1.88
CA PHE A 172 -1.86 -3.87 -1.37
C PHE A 172 -3.22 -3.33 -1.83
N GLU A 173 -3.53 -3.42 -3.13
CA GLU A 173 -4.79 -2.90 -3.68
C GLU A 173 -5.99 -3.57 -2.99
N THR A 174 -5.93 -4.90 -2.81
CA THR A 174 -6.97 -5.66 -2.09
C THR A 174 -7.11 -5.19 -0.64
N ALA A 175 -5.99 -5.06 0.08
CA ALA A 175 -6.00 -4.59 1.46
C ALA A 175 -6.49 -3.13 1.58
N PHE A 176 -6.19 -2.29 0.59
CA PHE A 176 -6.62 -0.89 0.56
C PHE A 176 -8.12 -0.75 0.27
N GLU A 177 -8.66 -1.55 -0.63
CA GLU A 177 -10.12 -1.63 -0.85
C GLU A 177 -10.84 -2.06 0.43
N SER A 178 -10.36 -3.12 1.11
CA SER A 178 -10.90 -3.56 2.40
C SER A 178 -10.80 -2.47 3.46
N LEU A 179 -9.67 -1.74 3.54
CA LEU A 179 -9.52 -0.59 4.44
C LEU A 179 -10.58 0.48 4.19
N GLN A 180 -10.79 0.87 2.93
CA GLN A 180 -11.76 1.88 2.55
C GLN A 180 -13.19 1.47 2.92
N GLU A 181 -13.57 0.21 2.64
CA GLU A 181 -14.88 -0.33 3.01
C GLU A 181 -15.07 -0.32 4.53
N ASN A 182 -14.07 -0.77 5.28
CA ASN A 182 -14.12 -0.85 6.73
C ASN A 182 -14.17 0.53 7.40
N PHE A 183 -13.41 1.50 6.90
CA PHE A 183 -13.47 2.88 7.36
C PHE A 183 -14.84 3.50 7.06
N LYS A 184 -15.37 3.29 5.84
CA LYS A 184 -16.68 3.79 5.47
C LYS A 184 -17.81 3.17 6.32
N ALA A 185 -17.74 1.88 6.63
CA ALA A 185 -18.75 1.19 7.42
C ALA A 185 -18.70 1.57 8.91
N ASN A 186 -17.50 1.62 9.49
CA ASN A 186 -17.32 1.72 10.94
C ASN A 186 -16.99 3.14 11.42
N LEU A 187 -16.54 4.03 10.53
CA LEU A 187 -16.13 5.40 10.83
C LEU A 187 -16.88 6.45 9.98
N ALA A 188 -18.03 6.11 9.37
CA ALA A 188 -18.80 6.97 8.45
C ALA A 188 -19.06 8.42 8.93
N ARG A 189 -19.11 8.64 10.24
CA ARG A 189 -19.39 9.95 10.86
C ARG A 189 -18.12 10.70 11.29
N GLN A 190 -16.97 10.04 11.22
CA GLN A 190 -15.70 10.56 11.72
C GLN A 190 -14.95 11.24 10.58
N ARG A 191 -14.82 12.56 10.63
CA ARG A 191 -14.11 13.32 9.58
C ARG A 191 -12.65 12.90 9.41
N PHE A 192 -12.04 12.39 10.48
CA PHE A 192 -10.65 11.94 10.41
C PHE A 192 -10.47 10.69 9.54
N ALA A 193 -11.52 9.88 9.34
CA ALA A 193 -11.43 8.68 8.50
C ALA A 193 -11.12 9.06 7.04
N ASP A 194 -11.80 10.09 6.52
CA ASP A 194 -11.55 10.59 5.16
C ASP A 194 -10.12 11.12 5.00
N TRP A 195 -9.61 11.85 6.00
CA TRP A 195 -8.24 12.35 6.01
C TRP A 195 -7.21 11.22 6.03
N MET A 196 -7.45 10.17 6.81
CA MET A 196 -6.57 9.01 6.88
C MET A 196 -6.49 8.29 5.54
N ILE A 197 -7.64 8.01 4.92
CA ILE A 197 -7.69 7.34 3.61
C ILE A 197 -6.99 8.19 2.55
N ALA A 198 -7.33 9.48 2.46
CA ALA A 198 -6.70 10.37 1.49
C ALA A 198 -5.18 10.48 1.69
N ARG A 199 -4.72 10.49 2.95
CA ARG A 199 -3.30 10.55 3.28
C ARG A 199 -2.57 9.27 2.87
N ILE A 200 -3.13 8.11 3.20
CA ILE A 200 -2.57 6.80 2.81
C ILE A 200 -2.47 6.71 1.28
N ASP A 201 -3.53 7.10 0.57
CA ASP A 201 -3.60 7.13 -0.90
C ASP A 201 -2.48 8.01 -1.49
N GLU A 202 -2.30 9.22 -0.95
CA GLU A 202 -1.26 10.14 -1.42
C GLU A 202 0.15 9.58 -1.20
N ASP A 203 0.44 9.06 -0.02
CA ASP A 203 1.79 8.63 0.35
C ASP A 203 2.20 7.31 -0.33
N ILE A 204 1.28 6.35 -0.47
CA ILE A 204 1.55 5.13 -1.25
C ILE A 204 1.52 5.42 -2.75
N GLY A 205 0.67 6.34 -3.21
CA GLY A 205 0.65 6.78 -4.61
C GLY A 205 2.02 7.25 -5.10
N LYS A 206 2.81 7.90 -4.24
CA LYS A 206 4.21 8.27 -4.54
C LYS A 206 5.06 7.03 -4.83
N ARG A 207 4.97 5.98 -4.01
CA ARG A 207 5.72 4.72 -4.19
C ARG A 207 5.29 4.00 -5.47
N PHE A 208 3.98 3.94 -5.72
CA PHE A 208 3.43 3.31 -6.92
C PHE A 208 3.84 4.03 -8.19
N SER A 209 3.95 5.36 -8.16
CA SER A 209 4.49 6.12 -9.30
C SER A 209 5.93 5.72 -9.65
N MET A 210 6.74 5.30 -8.68
CA MET A 210 8.10 4.82 -8.94
C MET A 210 8.10 3.45 -9.63
N ILE A 211 7.21 2.54 -9.22
CA ILE A 211 7.00 1.25 -9.91
C ILE A 211 6.51 1.50 -11.35
N HIS A 212 5.56 2.42 -11.54
CA HIS A 212 5.10 2.78 -12.89
C HIS A 212 6.24 3.33 -13.75
N GLN A 213 7.10 4.19 -13.22
CA GLN A 213 8.28 4.72 -13.94
C GLN A 213 9.33 3.64 -14.28
N LEU A 214 9.42 2.59 -13.46
CA LEU A 214 10.21 1.40 -13.79
C LEU A 214 9.58 0.65 -14.98
N LEU A 215 8.25 0.47 -14.96
CA LEU A 215 7.49 -0.25 -15.98
C LEU A 215 7.32 0.50 -17.30
N GLU A 216 7.42 1.84 -17.31
CA GLU A 216 7.41 2.69 -18.51
C GLU A 216 8.70 2.54 -19.35
N VAL A 217 9.28 1.33 -19.42
CA VAL A 217 10.29 1.00 -20.43
C VAL A 217 9.69 1.33 -21.79
N LYS A 218 10.25 2.38 -22.35
CA LYS A 218 9.65 3.20 -23.39
C LYS A 218 9.43 2.39 -24.66
N GLU A 219 8.20 2.36 -25.16
CA GLU A 219 7.91 2.11 -26.59
C GLU A 219 8.80 2.98 -27.51
N SER A 220 9.26 4.13 -27.03
CA SER A 220 10.22 5.00 -27.73
C SER A 220 11.70 4.56 -27.70
N GLU A 221 12.09 3.59 -26.86
CA GLU A 221 13.41 2.93 -26.95
C GLU A 221 13.37 1.75 -27.97
N LEU A 222 12.18 1.16 -28.21
CA LEU A 222 11.95 0.13 -29.24
C LEU A 222 11.73 0.71 -30.65
N ALA A 223 11.23 1.95 -30.77
CA ALA A 223 11.05 2.64 -32.06
C ALA A 223 12.37 3.06 -32.76
N GLY A 224 13.52 2.88 -32.10
CA GLY A 224 14.85 3.13 -32.68
C GLY A 224 15.44 1.96 -33.46
N ILE A 225 14.82 0.78 -33.42
CA ILE A 225 15.22 -0.39 -34.19
C ILE A 225 14.52 -0.28 -35.56
N ASN A 226 15.12 0.48 -36.49
CA ASN A 226 14.77 0.36 -37.90
C ASN A 226 14.93 -1.11 -38.30
N PRO A 227 13.89 -1.78 -38.82
CA PRO A 227 14.14 -2.98 -39.61
C PRO A 227 14.92 -2.49 -40.82
N ALA A 228 16.19 -2.90 -40.90
CA ALA A 228 16.92 -2.84 -42.15
C ALA A 228 16.01 -3.47 -43.21
N GLU A 229 15.73 -2.72 -44.27
CA GLU A 229 15.04 -3.21 -45.46
C GLU A 229 15.89 -4.32 -46.09
N GLU A 230 15.75 -5.55 -45.61
CA GLU A 230 16.12 -6.75 -46.33
C GLU A 230 15.06 -6.95 -47.41
N ASN A 231 15.32 -6.36 -48.58
CA ASN A 231 14.67 -6.75 -49.82
C ASN A 231 15.21 -8.12 -50.22
N ASP A 232 14.55 -9.19 -49.77
CA ASP A 232 14.66 -10.50 -50.38
C ASP A 232 13.30 -10.96 -50.89
N GLU A 233 13.30 -11.37 -52.17
CA GLU A 233 12.14 -11.79 -52.97
C GLU A 233 11.34 -12.95 -52.34
N PRO A 234 10.02 -13.00 -52.54
CA PRO A 234 9.18 -14.08 -52.05
C PRO A 234 9.28 -15.32 -52.98
N GLY A 235 9.90 -16.38 -52.48
CA GLY A 235 9.77 -17.74 -53.03
C GLY A 235 8.39 -18.36 -52.71
N PRO A 236 7.91 -19.33 -53.51
CA PRO A 236 6.51 -19.74 -53.53
C PRO A 236 6.11 -20.61 -52.32
N LEU A 237 4.94 -20.27 -51.76
CA LEU A 237 4.25 -20.96 -50.68
C LEU A 237 3.80 -22.37 -51.10
N ASP A 238 4.12 -23.37 -50.27
CA ASP A 238 3.51 -24.71 -50.31
C ASP A 238 2.55 -24.85 -49.12
N PRO A 239 1.28 -25.29 -49.29
CA PRO A 239 0.28 -25.25 -48.23
C PRO A 239 0.04 -26.64 -47.64
N ALA A 240 0.46 -26.90 -46.39
CA ALA A 240 -0.21 -27.86 -45.50
C ALA A 240 0.46 -27.94 -44.12
N ALA A 241 -0.04 -27.16 -43.15
CA ALA A 241 -0.03 -27.56 -41.75
C ALA A 241 -1.23 -26.88 -41.03
N PRO A 242 -2.06 -27.63 -40.28
CA PRO A 242 -3.19 -27.04 -39.57
C PRO A 242 -2.74 -26.32 -38.28
N ASP A 243 -3.11 -25.05 -38.18
CA ASP A 243 -3.00 -24.20 -37.00
C ASP A 243 -3.77 -24.78 -35.81
N PHE A 244 -3.06 -25.16 -34.75
CA PHE A 244 -3.62 -25.25 -33.41
C PHE A 244 -3.46 -23.90 -32.71
N HIS A 245 -4.39 -22.97 -32.99
CA HIS A 245 -4.58 -21.80 -32.15
C HIS A 245 -5.31 -22.20 -30.86
N VAL A 246 -4.55 -22.50 -29.80
CA VAL A 246 -5.08 -22.42 -28.44
C VAL A 246 -5.11 -20.94 -28.07
N ALA A 247 -6.29 -20.34 -28.16
CA ALA A 247 -6.53 -18.99 -27.66
C ALA A 247 -6.40 -19.02 -26.13
N PHE A 248 -5.25 -18.56 -25.62
CA PHE A 248 -5.10 -18.20 -24.22
C PHE A 248 -5.81 -16.85 -24.04
N GLU A 249 -7.10 -16.87 -23.68
CA GLU A 249 -7.78 -15.66 -23.22
C GLU A 249 -7.13 -15.21 -21.90
N ALA A 250 -6.26 -14.22 -21.98
CA ALA A 250 -5.74 -13.54 -20.82
C ALA A 250 -6.92 -12.98 -20.00
N PRO A 251 -6.94 -13.16 -18.67
CA PRO A 251 -7.99 -12.60 -17.82
C PRO A 251 -8.06 -11.09 -18.03
N LYS A 252 -9.28 -10.60 -18.33
CA LYS A 252 -9.52 -9.17 -18.55
C LYS A 252 -9.11 -8.39 -17.31
N PRO A 253 -8.27 -7.35 -17.43
CA PRO A 253 -7.83 -6.57 -16.28
C PRO A 253 -9.04 -5.94 -15.59
N LYS A 254 -9.24 -6.29 -14.32
CA LYS A 254 -10.07 -5.49 -13.40
C LYS A 254 -9.49 -4.08 -13.40
N LYS A 255 -10.36 -3.07 -13.34
CA LYS A 255 -10.04 -1.64 -13.57
C LYS A 255 -8.72 -1.23 -12.90
N ARG A 256 -7.66 -1.21 -13.72
CA ARG A 256 -6.32 -0.77 -13.38
C ARG A 256 -6.40 0.63 -12.78
N TRP A 257 -5.74 0.86 -11.65
CA TRP A 257 -5.58 2.16 -11.02
C TRP A 257 -5.34 3.25 -12.08
N SER A 258 -6.36 4.08 -12.32
CA SER A 258 -6.22 5.26 -13.17
C SER A 258 -5.85 6.42 -12.25
N PHE A 259 -4.59 6.85 -12.31
CA PHE A 259 -4.14 8.10 -11.70
C PHE A 259 -5.05 9.25 -12.16
N LYS A 260 -6.00 9.66 -11.31
CA LYS A 260 -6.63 10.98 -11.47
C LYS A 260 -5.57 11.99 -11.07
N LYS A 261 -4.91 12.59 -12.05
CA LYS A 261 -4.13 13.81 -11.87
C LYS A 261 -5.06 14.89 -11.26
N ASN A 262 -5.08 15.00 -9.94
CA ASN A 262 -5.56 16.22 -9.27
C ASN A 262 -4.46 17.28 -9.40
N GLN A 263 -4.30 17.81 -10.61
CA GLN A 263 -3.71 19.12 -10.83
C GLN A 263 -4.83 20.04 -11.30
N ASP A 264 -5.48 20.72 -10.37
CA ASP A 264 -6.15 21.99 -10.66
C ASP A 264 -6.12 22.91 -9.43
N ASN A 265 -5.14 23.81 -9.47
CA ASN A 265 -5.02 25.15 -8.89
C ASN A 265 -5.35 25.43 -7.40
N PRO A 266 -4.38 25.97 -6.62
CA PRO A 266 -4.70 26.72 -5.41
C PRO A 266 -5.33 28.06 -5.79
N ARG A 267 -6.61 28.25 -5.47
CA ARG A 267 -7.22 29.59 -5.52
C ARG A 267 -6.51 30.49 -4.51
N ARG A 268 -5.77 31.49 -5.02
CA ARG A 268 -5.31 32.65 -4.25
C ARG A 268 -6.49 33.30 -3.52
N PRO A 269 -6.35 33.72 -2.26
CA PRO A 269 -7.29 34.65 -1.65
C PRO A 269 -7.14 36.01 -2.34
N SER A 270 -8.22 36.51 -2.95
CA SER A 270 -8.27 37.88 -3.47
C SER A 270 -8.33 38.86 -2.31
N GLU A 271 -7.33 39.73 -2.22
CA GLU A 271 -7.37 40.95 -1.44
C GLU A 271 -8.53 41.88 -1.86
N ARG A 272 -9.06 42.60 -0.87
CA ARG A 272 -9.84 43.85 -0.90
C ARG A 272 -11.30 43.80 -1.36
N CYS A 273 -12.21 44.06 -0.41
CA CYS A 273 -12.89 45.37 -0.31
C CYS A 273 -13.64 45.49 1.04
N ARG A 274 -13.19 46.41 1.90
CA ARG A 274 -13.90 47.61 2.37
C ARG A 274 -15.11 47.38 3.27
N TYR A 275 -14.94 47.74 4.54
CA TYR A 275 -16.01 48.20 5.44
C TYR A 275 -16.86 49.31 4.78
N PRO A 276 -18.12 49.45 5.20
CA PRO A 276 -18.41 50.63 6.02
C PRO A 276 -19.29 50.34 7.24
N ASN A 277 -18.93 51.04 8.33
CA ASN A 277 -19.78 51.63 9.37
C ASN A 277 -21.24 51.13 9.51
N LEU A 278 -21.53 50.49 10.64
CA LEU A 278 -22.31 51.02 11.77
C LEU A 278 -22.26 50.05 12.94
#